data_AF-A0A8T7BVU9-F1
#
_entry.id   AF-A0A8T7BVU9-F1
#
_cell.length_a   1.000
_cell.length_b   1.000
_cell.length_c   1.000
_cell.angle_alpha   90.00
_cell.angle_beta   90.00
_cell.angle_gamma   90.00
#
_symmetry.space_group_name_H-M   'P 1'
#
loop_
_entity.id
_entity.type
_entity.pdbx_description
1 polymer ?
#
loop_
_entity_poly.entity_id
_entity_poly.type
_entity_poly.pdbx_seq_one_letter_code
_entity_poly.pdbx_strand_id
1 'polypeptide(L)'
;MKLNTLVLAGAIVLPMQQADDWQLLQYNRLKVNQVTFTREGMKVMVDKSASPIIYPLHEPTRVTGVSVSGNLNKLLNVEANSQGEQGHDDFALKLGLVISGNKTLNPFQKMFSAKWIKTLFELAPEGAGVEKIYFLNAVQHKNLLGQQRQHPLSDLIYENNVWLLDKPGDFSFSYELDNPRDVIAIWLSIDGDDTRSSYTIRIHGLNLED
;
A
#
# COMPACT_ATOMS: atom_id res chain seq x y z
N MET A 1 -17.58 -10.92 40.73
CA MET A 1 -18.18 -10.16 39.62
C MET A 1 -17.03 -9.69 38.74
N LYS A 2 -16.81 -10.31 37.57
CA LYS A 2 -15.72 -9.91 36.66
C LYS A 2 -16.21 -8.70 35.85
N LEU A 3 -15.58 -7.54 36.01
CA LEU A 3 -15.82 -6.42 35.11
C LEU A 3 -15.22 -6.79 33.76
N ASN A 4 -16.08 -7.01 32.76
CA ASN A 4 -15.64 -6.99 31.37
C ASN A 4 -15.26 -5.55 31.05
N THR A 5 -13.96 -5.30 30.93
CA THR A 5 -13.44 -4.02 30.46
C THR A 5 -13.77 -3.96 28.98
N LEU A 6 -14.68 -3.05 28.61
CA LEU A 6 -14.99 -2.76 27.21
C LEU A 6 -13.80 -1.94 26.67
N VAL A 7 -12.91 -2.58 25.92
CA VAL A 7 -11.90 -1.86 25.15
C VAL A 7 -12.60 -1.32 23.91
N LEU A 8 -12.75 0.00 23.82
CA LEU A 8 -13.15 0.66 22.57
C LEU A 8 -11.93 0.61 21.65
N ALA A 9 -11.99 -0.20 20.59
CA ALA A 9 -10.99 -0.16 19.52
C ALA A 9 -11.05 1.24 18.85
N GLY A 10 -9.91 1.91 18.77
CA GLY A 10 -9.74 3.14 18.02
C GLY A 10 -9.61 2.83 16.53
N ALA A 11 -10.04 3.79 15.70
CA ALA A 11 -9.76 3.76 14.28
C ALA A 11 -9.03 5.05 13.92
N ILE A 12 -7.84 4.92 13.34
CA ILE A 12 -7.07 6.02 12.80
C ILE A 12 -7.50 6.22 11.35
N VAL A 13 -8.16 7.34 11.08
CA VAL A 13 -8.63 7.73 9.75
C VAL A 13 -7.54 8.52 9.05
N LEU A 14 -7.06 8.05 7.90
CA LEU A 14 -6.08 8.79 7.11
C LEU A 14 -6.74 9.89 6.25
N PRO A 15 -6.12 11.07 6.13
CA PRO A 15 -6.69 12.21 5.42
C PRO A 15 -6.55 12.03 3.90
N MET A 16 -7.55 11.40 3.27
CA MET A 16 -7.54 11.16 1.81
C MET A 16 -7.79 12.44 0.99
N GLN A 17 -8.17 13.56 1.62
CA GLN A 17 -8.56 14.81 0.96
C GLN A 17 -7.50 15.91 1.05
N GLN A 18 -6.39 15.67 1.76
CA GLN A 18 -5.32 16.65 2.01
C GLN A 18 -4.00 16.13 1.48
N ALA A 19 -3.19 16.99 0.87
CA ALA A 19 -1.94 16.59 0.24
C ALA A 19 -0.74 16.61 1.21
N ASP A 20 -0.79 17.45 2.25
CA ASP A 20 0.38 17.92 2.98
C ASP A 20 1.19 16.79 3.65
N ASP A 21 0.52 15.73 4.06
CA ASP A 21 1.14 14.58 4.73
C ASP A 21 1.50 13.44 3.77
N TRP A 22 1.08 13.50 2.50
CA TRP A 22 1.33 12.46 1.52
C TRP A 22 2.60 12.74 0.71
N GLN A 23 3.51 11.77 0.70
CA GLN A 23 4.72 11.79 -0.09
C GLN A 23 4.49 11.07 -1.43
N LEU A 24 4.52 11.85 -2.52
CA LEU A 24 4.42 11.32 -3.88
C LEU A 24 5.83 11.00 -4.40
N LEU A 25 6.18 9.72 -4.45
CA LEU A 25 7.50 9.28 -4.88
C LEU A 25 7.50 8.85 -6.35
N GLN A 26 8.69 8.61 -6.88
CA GLN A 26 8.89 8.19 -8.26
C GLN A 26 9.86 7.01 -8.32
N TYR A 27 9.49 5.98 -9.06
CA TYR A 27 10.41 4.92 -9.48
C TYR A 27 11.32 5.43 -10.60
N ASN A 28 12.57 4.94 -10.63
CA ASN A 28 13.53 5.40 -11.63
C ASN A 28 13.03 5.05 -13.05
N ARG A 29 13.00 6.05 -13.95
CA ARG A 29 12.61 5.92 -15.37
C ARG A 29 11.13 5.60 -15.64
N LEU A 30 10.30 5.45 -14.62
CA LEU A 30 8.87 5.25 -14.81
C LEU A 30 8.13 6.60 -14.79
N LYS A 31 7.06 6.68 -15.58
CA LYS A 31 6.12 7.78 -15.55
C LYS A 31 5.36 7.73 -14.22
N VAL A 32 5.27 8.87 -13.55
CA VAL A 32 4.54 8.99 -12.28
C VAL A 32 3.03 9.04 -12.51
N ASN A 33 2.25 8.54 -11.55
CA ASN A 33 0.81 8.75 -11.56
C ASN A 33 0.48 10.23 -11.36
N GLN A 34 -0.67 10.66 -11.86
CA GLN A 34 -1.21 11.97 -11.50
C GLN A 34 -2.10 11.80 -10.28
N VAL A 35 -1.71 12.41 -9.16
CA VAL A 35 -2.43 12.33 -7.89
C VAL A 35 -3.04 13.69 -7.58
N THR A 36 -4.33 13.71 -7.28
CA THR A 36 -5.05 14.91 -6.87
C THR A 36 -5.90 14.61 -5.64
N PHE A 37 -5.91 15.54 -4.69
CA PHE A 37 -6.69 15.45 -3.46
C PHE A 37 -7.94 16.31 -3.61
N THR A 38 -9.11 15.72 -3.38
CA THR A 38 -10.41 16.37 -3.56
C THR A 38 -11.29 16.13 -2.35
N ARG A 39 -12.44 16.80 -2.26
CA ARG A 39 -13.44 16.53 -1.22
C ARG A 39 -13.95 15.09 -1.21
N GLU A 40 -13.90 14.42 -2.35
CA GLU A 40 -14.34 13.02 -2.51
C GLU A 40 -13.25 12.01 -2.14
N GLY A 41 -12.04 12.46 -1.80
CA GLY A 41 -10.88 11.61 -1.49
C GLY A 41 -9.72 11.80 -2.47
N MET A 42 -8.78 10.86 -2.44
CA MET A 42 -7.57 10.86 -3.26
C MET A 42 -7.88 10.24 -4.61
N LYS A 43 -7.73 11.01 -5.68
CA LYS A 43 -7.88 10.52 -7.06
C LYS A 43 -6.49 10.28 -7.64
N VAL A 44 -6.27 9.06 -8.12
CA VAL A 44 -5.04 8.64 -8.79
C VAL A 44 -5.38 8.26 -10.23
N MET A 45 -4.82 9.00 -11.17
CA MET A 45 -4.94 8.72 -12.60
C MET A 45 -3.68 8.01 -13.07
N VAL A 46 -3.89 6.80 -13.59
CA VAL A 46 -2.86 5.92 -14.12
C VAL A 46 -2.93 5.94 -15.63
N ASP A 47 -1.80 6.20 -16.28
CA ASP A 47 -1.65 6.13 -17.72
C ASP A 47 -0.28 5.56 -18.04
N LYS A 48 -0.20 4.22 -17.98
CA LYS A 48 1.03 3.44 -18.19
C LYS A 48 2.13 3.94 -17.24
N SER A 49 1.75 4.09 -15.98
CA SER A 49 2.50 4.78 -14.95
C SER A 49 2.43 3.99 -13.65
N ALA A 50 3.41 4.22 -12.80
CA ALA A 50 3.48 3.64 -11.47
C ALA A 50 4.25 4.61 -10.56
N SER A 51 3.79 4.72 -9.32
CA SER A 51 4.45 5.57 -8.33
C SER A 51 4.03 5.19 -6.92
N PRO A 52 4.96 5.10 -5.96
CA PRO A 52 4.63 4.99 -4.54
C PRO A 52 3.96 6.25 -4.03
N ILE A 53 2.89 6.09 -3.26
CA ILE A 53 2.23 7.17 -2.52
C ILE A 53 2.30 6.79 -1.04
N ILE A 54 3.08 7.53 -0.26
CA ILE A 54 3.41 7.17 1.12
C ILE A 54 2.77 8.15 2.09
N TYR A 55 2.21 7.63 3.18
CA TYR A 55 1.77 8.40 4.34
C TYR A 55 2.57 8.00 5.58
N PRO A 56 3.52 8.81 6.06
CA PRO A 56 4.16 8.59 7.36
C PRO A 56 3.13 8.69 8.48
N LEU A 57 3.16 7.75 9.43
CA LEU A 57 2.45 7.92 10.69
C LEU A 57 3.30 8.79 11.62
N HIS A 58 2.65 9.64 12.41
CA HIS A 58 3.36 10.52 13.36
C HIS A 58 4.19 9.73 14.39
N GLU A 59 3.69 8.55 14.77
CA GLU A 59 4.34 7.61 15.66
C GLU A 59 4.04 6.17 15.23
N PRO A 60 4.90 5.20 15.59
CA PRO A 60 4.60 3.79 15.38
C PRO A 60 3.24 3.44 15.99
N THR A 61 2.34 2.96 15.15
CA THR A 61 0.96 2.63 15.51
C THR A 61 0.80 1.12 15.52
N ARG A 62 0.27 0.57 16.60
CA ARG A 62 -0.05 -0.86 16.68
C ARG A 62 -1.34 -1.13 15.91
N VAL A 63 -1.23 -1.68 14.71
CA VAL A 63 -2.36 -1.95 13.82
C VAL A 63 -2.79 -3.40 13.96
N THR A 64 -4.10 -3.63 14.13
CA THR A 64 -4.75 -4.96 14.17
C THR A 64 -5.51 -5.26 12.89
N GLY A 65 -5.97 -4.23 12.18
CA GLY A 65 -6.73 -4.37 10.95
C GLY A 65 -6.67 -3.11 10.10
N VAL A 66 -7.14 -3.23 8.87
CA VAL A 66 -7.25 -2.10 7.94
C VAL A 66 -8.56 -2.15 7.17
N SER A 67 -9.07 -0.98 6.81
CA SER A 67 -10.16 -0.85 5.85
C SER A 67 -9.84 0.20 4.81
N VAL A 68 -10.25 -0.05 3.57
CA VAL A 68 -10.09 0.87 2.45
C VAL A 68 -11.34 0.85 1.58
N SER A 69 -11.81 2.02 1.17
CA SER A 69 -12.95 2.16 0.28
C SER A 69 -12.65 3.12 -0.85
N GLY A 70 -13.31 2.91 -1.98
CA GLY A 70 -13.00 3.65 -3.19
C GLY A 70 -13.88 3.30 -4.37
N ASN A 71 -13.48 3.82 -5.52
CA ASN A 71 -14.09 3.56 -6.82
C ASN A 71 -12.99 3.33 -7.85
N LEU A 72 -13.16 2.32 -8.70
CA LEU A 72 -12.29 2.04 -9.84
C LEU A 72 -13.10 2.17 -11.13
N ASN A 73 -12.65 3.00 -12.08
CA ASN A 73 -13.40 3.20 -13.32
C ASN A 73 -13.16 2.12 -14.39
N LYS A 74 -12.05 1.38 -14.32
CA LYS A 74 -11.64 0.38 -15.30
C LYS A 74 -10.64 -0.59 -14.69
N LEU A 75 -10.74 -1.87 -15.08
CA LEU A 75 -9.78 -2.92 -14.72
C LEU A 75 -8.46 -2.78 -15.49
N LEU A 76 -7.39 -3.34 -14.90
CA LEU A 76 -6.12 -3.60 -15.56
C LEU A 76 -6.30 -4.59 -16.72
N ASN A 77 -5.44 -4.45 -17.72
CA ASN A 77 -5.33 -5.36 -18.87
C ASN A 77 -4.42 -6.56 -18.53
N VAL A 78 -4.91 -7.49 -17.72
CA VAL A 78 -4.14 -8.68 -17.28
C VAL A 78 -4.90 -9.96 -17.63
N GLU A 79 -4.17 -11.03 -17.94
CA GLU A 79 -4.76 -12.36 -18.09
C GLU A 79 -4.92 -13.06 -16.74
N ALA A 80 -5.87 -14.00 -16.67
CA ALA A 80 -6.38 -14.57 -15.42
C ALA A 80 -5.35 -15.16 -14.44
N ASN A 81 -4.21 -15.62 -14.97
CA ASN A 81 -3.17 -16.29 -14.19
C ASN A 81 -1.82 -15.55 -14.24
N SER A 82 -1.80 -14.32 -14.77
CA SER A 82 -0.57 -13.58 -15.03
C SER A 82 -0.31 -12.45 -14.02
N GLN A 83 -1.32 -11.99 -13.29
CA GLN A 83 -1.16 -10.85 -12.40
C GLN A 83 -0.19 -11.18 -11.26
N GLY A 84 0.86 -10.36 -11.12
CA GLY A 84 1.95 -10.58 -10.17
C GLY A 84 3.14 -11.37 -10.73
N GLU A 85 3.06 -11.84 -11.98
CA GLU A 85 4.18 -12.44 -12.71
C GLU A 85 5.00 -11.39 -13.46
N GLN A 86 6.21 -11.76 -13.87
CA GLN A 86 7.10 -10.87 -14.63
C GLN A 86 6.41 -10.31 -15.89
N GLY A 87 6.38 -8.98 -16.02
CA GLY A 87 5.73 -8.26 -17.12
C GLY A 87 4.23 -8.08 -16.95
N HIS A 88 3.66 -8.53 -15.84
CA HIS A 88 2.26 -8.36 -15.45
C HIS A 88 2.15 -8.08 -13.94
N ASP A 89 3.15 -7.42 -13.34
CA ASP A 89 3.21 -7.17 -11.89
C ASP A 89 2.46 -5.89 -11.48
N ASP A 90 1.42 -5.53 -12.24
CA ASP A 90 0.56 -4.38 -11.95
C ASP A 90 -0.62 -4.78 -11.07
N PHE A 91 -0.95 -3.88 -10.14
CA PHE A 91 -2.11 -4.00 -9.27
C PHE A 91 -2.82 -2.66 -9.21
N ALA A 92 -4.16 -2.70 -9.36
CA ALA A 92 -4.99 -1.51 -9.29
C ALA A 92 -4.92 -0.87 -7.90
N LEU A 93 -4.66 -1.68 -6.87
CA LEU A 93 -4.44 -1.27 -5.48
C LEU A 93 -3.60 -2.32 -4.74
N LYS A 94 -2.43 -1.90 -4.24
CA LYS A 94 -1.72 -2.54 -3.13
C LYS A 94 -1.70 -1.58 -1.93
N LEU A 95 -2.08 -2.06 -0.76
CA LEU A 95 -1.96 -1.35 0.52
C LEU A 95 -0.82 -1.95 1.33
N GLY A 96 0.30 -1.25 1.41
CA GLY A 96 1.49 -1.64 2.15
C GLY A 96 1.49 -1.08 3.56
N LEU A 97 1.68 -1.96 4.54
CA LEU A 97 2.01 -1.60 5.91
C LEU A 97 3.53 -1.62 6.05
N VAL A 98 4.14 -0.46 6.31
CA VAL A 98 5.58 -0.39 6.59
C VAL A 98 5.78 -0.73 8.06
N ILE A 99 6.32 -1.92 8.32
CA ILE A 99 6.46 -2.47 9.67
C ILE A 99 7.80 -2.02 10.27
N SER A 100 7.73 -1.46 11.47
CA SER A 100 8.90 -1.11 12.28
C SER A 100 9.75 -2.34 12.58
N GLY A 101 11.06 -2.18 12.58
CA GLY A 101 11.99 -3.25 12.92
C GLY A 101 13.38 -2.74 13.23
N ASN A 102 14.37 -3.64 13.10
CA ASN A 102 15.76 -3.34 13.45
C ASN A 102 16.69 -3.25 12.23
N LYS A 103 16.22 -3.55 11.01
CA LYS A 103 17.07 -3.41 9.82
C LYS A 103 17.23 -1.93 9.51
N THR A 104 18.47 -1.47 9.39
CA THR A 104 18.82 -0.12 8.98
C THR A 104 19.69 -0.16 7.73
N LEU A 105 19.71 0.92 6.95
CA LEU A 105 20.68 1.06 5.87
C LEU A 105 21.98 1.59 6.46
N ASN A 106 23.06 0.85 6.28
CA ASN A 106 24.38 1.40 6.56
C ASN A 106 24.72 2.53 5.54
N PRO A 107 25.68 3.42 5.83
CA PRO A 107 25.98 4.57 4.96
C PRO A 107 26.31 4.18 3.51
N PHE A 108 26.98 3.05 3.30
CA PHE A 108 27.31 2.55 1.96
C PHE A 108 26.07 2.06 1.21
N GLN A 109 25.20 1.28 1.87
CA GLN A 109 23.91 0.87 1.31
C GLN A 109 23.07 2.10 0.96
N LYS A 110 22.95 3.07 1.88
CA LYS A 110 22.21 4.31 1.66
C LYS A 110 22.73 5.09 0.45
N MET A 111 24.02 5.04 0.13
CA MET A 111 24.56 5.72 -1.06
C MET A 111 24.03 5.09 -2.36
N PHE A 112 24.02 3.76 -2.46
CA PHE A 112 23.66 3.02 -3.69
C PHE A 112 22.18 2.61 -3.78
N SER A 113 21.40 2.75 -2.71
CA SER A 113 19.97 2.43 -2.71
C SER A 113 19.15 3.36 -3.62
N ALA A 114 18.06 2.84 -4.19
CA ALA A 114 17.07 3.65 -4.89
C ALA A 114 16.44 4.70 -3.95
N LYS A 115 15.97 5.83 -4.51
CA LYS A 115 15.40 6.94 -3.72
C LYS A 115 14.28 6.46 -2.79
N TRP A 116 13.36 5.63 -3.29
CA TRP A 116 12.25 5.10 -2.49
C TRP A 116 12.72 4.23 -1.31
N ILE A 117 13.82 3.49 -1.45
CA ILE A 117 14.43 2.71 -0.36
C ILE A 117 14.96 3.68 0.71
N LYS A 118 15.68 4.74 0.30
CA LYS A 118 16.18 5.73 1.26
C LYS A 118 15.04 6.39 2.03
N THR A 119 13.99 6.80 1.32
CA THR A 119 12.79 7.38 1.93
C THR A 119 12.17 6.41 2.93
N LEU A 120 11.98 5.14 2.56
CA LEU A 120 11.40 4.13 3.46
C LEU A 120 12.13 4.02 4.81
N PHE A 121 13.46 4.00 4.79
CA PHE A 121 14.27 3.92 6.01
C PHE A 121 14.37 5.26 6.76
N GLU A 122 14.16 6.39 6.08
CA GLU A 122 14.06 7.71 6.71
C GLU A 122 12.73 7.91 7.45
N LEU A 123 11.70 7.08 7.18
CA LEU A 123 10.43 7.09 7.92
C LEU A 123 10.55 6.43 9.31
N ALA A 124 11.56 5.59 9.53
CA ALA A 124 11.74 4.93 10.81
C ALA A 124 12.20 5.96 11.86
N PRO A 125 11.65 5.94 13.10
CA PRO A 125 12.15 6.74 14.20
C PRO A 125 13.66 6.58 14.42
N GLU A 126 14.32 7.58 15.01
CA GLU A 126 15.74 7.48 15.30
C GLU A 126 16.05 6.24 16.17
N GLY A 127 17.00 5.43 15.72
CA GLY A 127 17.35 4.15 16.38
C GLY A 127 16.46 2.96 16.01
N ALA A 128 15.37 3.18 15.27
CA ALA A 128 14.56 2.13 14.66
C ALA A 128 14.90 1.94 13.18
N GLY A 129 14.36 0.89 12.61
CA GLY A 129 14.52 0.51 11.21
C GLY A 129 13.23 -0.03 10.61
N VAL A 130 13.35 -0.71 9.47
CA VAL A 130 12.21 -1.28 8.74
C VAL A 130 12.37 -2.79 8.72
N GLU A 131 11.43 -3.56 9.30
CA GLU A 131 11.48 -5.02 9.18
C GLU A 131 11.15 -5.44 7.75
N LYS A 132 9.99 -4.97 7.26
CA LYS A 132 9.41 -5.28 5.97
C LYS A 132 8.27 -4.32 5.62
N ILE A 133 7.88 -4.34 4.35
CA ILE A 133 6.61 -3.82 3.85
C ILE A 133 5.71 -5.03 3.64
N TYR A 134 4.54 -5.01 4.28
CA TYR A 134 3.53 -6.05 4.15
C TYR A 134 2.37 -5.53 3.30
N PHE A 135 2.34 -5.90 2.03
CA PHE A 135 1.31 -5.50 1.08
C PHE A 135 0.08 -6.41 1.13
N LEU A 136 -1.07 -5.76 1.16
CA LEU A 136 -2.39 -6.31 0.97
C LEU A 136 -2.86 -5.92 -0.44
N ASN A 137 -2.98 -6.91 -1.31
CA ASN A 137 -3.22 -6.69 -2.73
C ASN A 137 -4.68 -6.94 -3.11
N ALA A 138 -5.22 -6.09 -3.97
CA ALA A 138 -6.44 -6.35 -4.72
C ALA A 138 -6.13 -7.00 -6.07
N VAL A 139 -6.57 -8.25 -6.24
CA VAL A 139 -6.41 -9.03 -7.48
C VAL A 139 -7.69 -9.02 -8.31
N GLN A 140 -7.57 -9.19 -9.63
CA GLN A 140 -8.73 -9.22 -10.53
C GLN A 140 -9.32 -10.63 -10.72
N HIS A 141 -8.59 -11.67 -10.30
CA HIS A 141 -8.96 -13.06 -10.57
C HIS A 141 -8.96 -13.90 -9.29
N LYS A 142 -10.04 -14.68 -9.11
CA LYS A 142 -10.31 -15.42 -7.86
C LYS A 142 -9.26 -16.47 -7.52
N ASN A 143 -8.64 -17.08 -8.52
CA ASN A 143 -7.58 -18.08 -8.33
C ASN A 143 -6.30 -17.50 -7.70
N LEU A 144 -6.15 -16.18 -7.68
CA LEU A 144 -5.01 -15.49 -7.08
C LEU A 144 -5.23 -15.14 -5.60
N LEU A 145 -6.47 -15.24 -5.10
CA LEU A 145 -6.80 -14.93 -3.70
C LEU A 145 -6.11 -15.90 -2.74
N GLY A 146 -5.64 -15.38 -1.61
CA GLY A 146 -4.92 -16.11 -0.58
C GLY A 146 -3.47 -16.46 -0.94
N GLN A 147 -3.03 -16.16 -2.16
CA GLN A 147 -1.64 -16.35 -2.53
C GLN A 147 -0.75 -15.32 -1.83
N GLN A 148 0.41 -15.79 -1.39
CA GLN A 148 1.43 -14.97 -0.75
C GLN A 148 2.75 -15.15 -1.47
N ARG A 149 3.53 -14.09 -1.58
CA ARG A 149 4.90 -14.15 -2.11
C ARG A 149 5.81 -13.14 -1.44
N GLN A 150 7.09 -13.45 -1.46
CA GLN A 150 8.14 -12.45 -1.27
C GLN A 150 8.47 -11.85 -2.65
N HIS A 151 8.52 -10.53 -2.76
CA HIS A 151 8.73 -9.87 -4.04
C HIS A 151 10.14 -10.21 -4.60
N PRO A 152 10.27 -10.56 -5.89
CA PRO A 152 11.55 -11.04 -6.43
C PRO A 152 12.68 -10.00 -6.40
N LEU A 153 12.32 -8.71 -6.40
CA LEU A 153 13.28 -7.60 -6.38
C LEU A 153 13.69 -7.11 -4.98
N SER A 154 13.10 -7.62 -3.89
CA SER A 154 13.38 -7.13 -2.53
C SER A 154 12.99 -8.12 -1.44
N ASP A 155 13.91 -8.40 -0.52
CA ASP A 155 13.61 -9.19 0.70
C ASP A 155 12.80 -8.43 1.74
N LEU A 156 12.61 -7.13 1.54
CA LEU A 156 11.79 -6.29 2.41
C LEU A 156 10.31 -6.35 2.03
N ILE A 157 9.96 -6.82 0.84
CA ILE A 157 8.59 -6.73 0.33
C ILE A 157 7.92 -8.10 0.40
N TYR A 158 6.86 -8.18 1.20
CA TYR A 158 5.98 -9.33 1.30
C TYR A 158 4.60 -8.93 0.80
N GLU A 159 3.99 -9.80 0.01
CA GLU A 159 2.72 -9.54 -0.64
C GLU A 159 1.71 -10.62 -0.30
N ASN A 160 0.48 -10.21 -0.04
CA ASN A 160 -0.64 -11.08 0.26
C ASN A 160 -1.87 -10.64 -0.55
N ASN A 161 -2.40 -11.54 -1.39
CA ASN A 161 -3.56 -11.28 -2.24
C ASN A 161 -4.85 -11.51 -1.46
N VAL A 162 -5.40 -10.45 -0.87
CA VAL A 162 -6.48 -10.56 0.12
C VAL A 162 -7.83 -10.09 -0.40
N TRP A 163 -7.86 -9.26 -1.45
CA TRP A 163 -9.10 -8.66 -1.96
C TRP A 163 -9.35 -8.99 -3.42
N LEU A 164 -10.61 -9.14 -3.77
CA LEU A 164 -11.06 -9.32 -5.15
C LEU A 164 -11.62 -8.02 -5.70
N LEU A 165 -11.02 -7.51 -6.76
CA LEU A 165 -11.47 -6.35 -7.52
C LEU A 165 -11.64 -6.77 -8.99
N ASP A 166 -12.67 -7.59 -9.24
CA ASP A 166 -12.93 -8.24 -10.54
C ASP A 166 -13.89 -7.46 -11.45
N LYS A 167 -14.30 -6.26 -11.03
CA LYS A 167 -15.15 -5.36 -11.81
C LYS A 167 -14.89 -3.87 -11.48
N PRO A 168 -15.12 -2.95 -12.43
CA PRO A 168 -15.20 -1.53 -12.14
C PRO A 168 -16.37 -1.21 -11.21
N GLY A 169 -16.29 -0.07 -10.55
CA GLY A 169 -17.29 0.45 -9.62
C GLY A 169 -16.73 0.69 -8.23
N ASP A 170 -17.65 0.84 -7.28
CA ASP A 170 -17.30 1.05 -5.88
C ASP A 170 -16.79 -0.24 -5.25
N PHE A 171 -15.81 -0.10 -4.36
CA PHE A 171 -15.28 -1.17 -3.54
C PHE A 171 -15.16 -0.74 -2.09
N SER A 172 -15.28 -1.71 -1.20
CA SER A 172 -15.01 -1.57 0.23
C SER A 172 -14.35 -2.84 0.69
N PHE A 173 -13.12 -2.72 1.16
CA PHE A 173 -12.29 -3.83 1.60
C PHE A 173 -11.93 -3.65 3.07
N SER A 174 -11.86 -4.77 3.78
CA SER A 174 -11.28 -4.86 5.12
C SER A 174 -10.36 -6.07 5.20
N TYR A 175 -9.39 -6.00 6.10
CA TYR A 175 -8.49 -7.11 6.39
C TYR A 175 -8.01 -7.04 7.84
N GLU A 176 -8.25 -8.11 8.58
CA GLU A 176 -7.73 -8.31 9.92
C GLU A 176 -6.36 -8.99 9.83
N LEU A 177 -5.37 -8.48 10.56
CA LEU A 177 -4.03 -9.04 10.58
C LEU A 177 -4.00 -10.25 11.52
N ASP A 178 -3.33 -11.33 11.11
CA ASP A 178 -3.15 -12.52 11.95
C ASP A 178 -2.53 -12.20 13.32
N ASN A 179 -1.70 -11.15 13.37
CA ASN A 179 -1.10 -10.61 14.57
C ASN A 179 -1.04 -9.09 14.45
N PRO A 180 -1.21 -8.32 15.55
CA PRO A 180 -1.00 -6.89 15.52
C PRO A 180 0.44 -6.54 15.11
N ARG A 181 0.61 -5.45 14.36
CA ARG A 181 1.90 -5.02 13.79
C ARG A 181 2.15 -3.56 14.13
N ASP A 182 3.39 -3.22 14.49
CA ASP A 182 3.77 -1.83 14.70
C ASP A 182 4.11 -1.19 13.35
N VAL A 183 3.20 -0.36 12.84
CA VAL A 183 3.27 0.28 11.53
C VAL A 183 3.79 1.70 11.69
N ILE A 184 4.71 2.12 10.83
CA ILE A 184 5.29 3.48 10.83
C ILE A 184 4.87 4.31 9.63
N ALA A 185 4.38 3.67 8.57
CA ALA A 185 3.86 4.35 7.40
C ALA A 185 2.91 3.44 6.61
N ILE A 186 2.06 4.07 5.81
CA ILE A 186 1.25 3.42 4.78
C ILE A 186 1.87 3.68 3.41
N TRP A 187 1.87 2.67 2.56
CA TRP A 187 2.31 2.75 1.17
C TRP A 187 1.16 2.31 0.26
N LEU A 188 0.67 3.20 -0.61
CA LEU A 188 -0.20 2.83 -1.71
C LEU A 188 0.62 2.60 -3.00
N SER A 189 0.58 1.38 -3.53
CA SER A 189 1.11 1.06 -4.87
C SER A 189 -0.06 0.89 -5.83
N ILE A 190 -0.07 1.66 -6.90
CA ILE A 190 -1.16 1.76 -7.86
C ILE A 190 -0.48 1.82 -9.22
N ASP A 191 -0.46 0.70 -9.92
CA ASP A 191 0.50 0.47 -11.00
C ASP A 191 -0.22 0.06 -12.30
N GLY A 192 0.34 0.47 -13.43
CA GLY A 192 -0.22 0.19 -14.75
C GLY A 192 0.82 0.20 -15.88
N ASP A 193 2.12 0.21 -15.55
CA ASP A 193 3.19 0.31 -16.52
C ASP A 193 3.51 -1.03 -17.21
N ASP A 194 3.53 -2.13 -16.46
CA ASP A 194 3.83 -3.48 -16.99
C ASP A 194 2.76 -3.94 -17.99
N THR A 195 1.50 -3.85 -17.59
CA THR A 195 0.30 -4.25 -18.34
C THR A 195 -0.16 -3.18 -19.33
N ARG A 196 0.54 -2.04 -19.34
CA ARG A 196 0.24 -0.85 -20.14
C ARG A 196 -1.20 -0.33 -19.93
N SER A 197 -1.71 -0.49 -18.73
CA SER A 197 -3.06 -0.12 -18.34
C SER A 197 -3.21 1.39 -18.15
N SER A 198 -4.44 1.86 -18.33
CA SER A 198 -4.82 3.24 -18.04
C SER A 198 -6.19 3.25 -17.39
N TYR A 199 -6.28 3.83 -16.21
CA TYR A 199 -7.48 3.84 -15.38
C TYR A 199 -7.42 4.98 -14.37
N THR A 200 -8.49 5.15 -13.61
CA THR A 200 -8.57 6.06 -12.49
C THR A 200 -9.14 5.30 -11.31
N ILE A 201 -8.43 5.38 -10.20
CA ILE A 201 -8.90 4.92 -8.91
C ILE A 201 -9.10 6.15 -8.02
N ARG A 202 -10.19 6.17 -7.28
CA ARG A 202 -10.44 7.14 -6.22
C ARG A 202 -10.53 6.39 -4.91
N ILE A 203 -9.69 6.76 -3.95
CA ILE A 203 -9.73 6.22 -2.59
C ILE A 203 -10.51 7.21 -1.72
N HIS A 204 -11.66 6.79 -1.24
CA HIS A 204 -12.57 7.60 -0.43
C HIS A 204 -12.16 7.64 1.04
N GLY A 205 -11.76 6.49 1.58
CA GLY A 205 -11.38 6.35 2.96
C GLY A 205 -10.36 5.23 3.14
N LEU A 206 -9.49 5.42 4.12
CA LEU A 206 -8.51 4.44 4.56
C LEU A 206 -8.39 4.56 6.08
N ASN A 207 -8.63 3.47 6.79
CA ASN A 207 -8.56 3.42 8.24
C ASN A 207 -7.63 2.31 8.70
N LEU A 208 -6.93 2.56 9.80
CA LEU A 208 -6.17 1.58 10.56
C LEU A 208 -6.92 1.32 11.86
N GLU A 209 -7.11 0.05 12.21
CA GLU A 209 -7.71 -0.39 13.47
C GLU A 209 -6.60 -0.69 14.48
N ASP A 210 -6.76 -0.30 15.74
CA ASP A 210 -5.78 -0.48 16.84
C ASP A 210 -6.29 -1.36 18.00
#